data_AF-A0A655PI33-F1
#
_entry.id   AF-A0A655PI33-F1
#
_cell.length_a   1.000
_cell.length_b   1.000
_cell.length_c   1.000
_cell.angle_alpha   90.00
_cell.angle_beta   90.00
_cell.angle_gamma   90.00
#
_symmetry.space_group_name_H-M   'P 1'
#
loop_
_entity.id
_entity.type
_entity.pdbx_description
1 polymer ?
#
loop_
_entity_poly.entity_id
_entity_poly.type
_entity_poly.pdbx_seq_one_letter_code
_entity_poly.pdbx_strand_id
1 'polypeptide(L)'
;MALVTGALKEDHVSVALSTPNGEWGQTVKFVRRFSAQEQKEWIATLAADMLLRYLTGRSMFVGYSAVERVKEMHLPSSVLN
;
A
#
# COMPACT_ATOMS: atom_id res chain seq x y z
N MET A 1 -0.30 -15.77 -2.04
CA MET A 1 -0.01 -14.38 -1.64
C MET A 1 0.24 -13.58 -2.88
N ALA A 2 -0.33 -12.37 -2.97
CA ALA A 2 -0.16 -11.48 -4.12
C ALA A 2 0.02 -10.03 -3.64
N LEU A 3 1.00 -9.34 -4.21
CA LEU A 3 1.23 -7.91 -4.01
C LEU A 3 0.92 -7.21 -5.33
N VAL A 4 0.00 -6.25 -5.29
CA VAL A 4 -0.52 -5.59 -6.49
C VAL A 4 -0.47 -4.08 -6.29
N THR A 5 0.00 -3.37 -7.32
CA THR A 5 -0.10 -1.91 -7.40
C THR A 5 -1.09 -1.52 -8.48
N GLY A 6 -1.89 -0.49 -8.21
CA GLY A 6 -2.76 0.12 -9.21
C GLY A 6 -1.99 1.10 -10.10
N ALA A 7 -2.64 1.53 -11.18
CA ALA A 7 -2.12 2.62 -12.00
C ALA A 7 -2.13 3.95 -11.22
N LEU A 8 -1.12 4.78 -11.46
CA LEU A 8 -1.08 6.16 -10.96
C LEU A 8 -2.13 7.00 -11.71
N LYS A 9 -3.08 7.58 -10.97
CA LYS A 9 -4.12 8.48 -11.52
C LYS A 9 -4.27 9.70 -10.62
N GLU A 10 -4.10 10.90 -11.15
CA GLU A 10 -4.25 12.16 -10.40
C GLU A 10 -3.45 12.17 -9.08
N ASP A 11 -2.19 11.73 -9.13
CA ASP A 11 -1.30 11.56 -7.96
C ASP A 11 -1.78 10.54 -6.91
N HIS A 12 -2.80 9.74 -7.22
CA HIS A 12 -3.26 8.63 -6.40
C HIS A 12 -2.73 7.29 -6.91
N VAL A 13 -2.35 6.44 -5.98
CA VAL A 13 -1.98 5.06 -6.25
C VAL A 13 -2.57 4.15 -5.17
N SER A 14 -2.99 2.96 -5.57
CA SER A 14 -3.44 1.94 -4.63
C SER A 14 -2.42 0.81 -4.56
N VAL A 15 -2.21 0.27 -3.36
CA VAL A 15 -1.36 -0.90 -3.12
C VAL A 15 -2.17 -1.89 -2.28
N ALA A 16 -2.17 -3.14 -2.70
CA ALA A 16 -2.88 -4.21 -2.00
C ALA A 16 -1.98 -5.44 -1.81
N LEU A 17 -2.13 -6.08 -0.66
CA LEU A 17 -1.45 -7.32 -0.30
C LEU A 17 -2.51 -8.34 0.15
N SER A 18 -2.65 -9.43 -0.61
CA SER A 18 -3.50 -10.57 -0.27
C SER A 18 -2.63 -11.70 0.29
N THR A 19 -2.95 -12.17 1.50
CA THR A 19 -2.22 -13.21 2.23
C THR A 19 -3.17 -14.26 2.81
N PRO A 20 -2.68 -15.41 3.31
CA PRO A 20 -3.52 -16.40 3.98
C PRO A 20 -4.25 -15.89 5.23
N ASN A 21 -3.77 -14.80 5.84
CA ASN A 21 -4.29 -14.27 7.10
C ASN A 21 -5.27 -13.11 6.89
N GLY A 22 -5.38 -12.61 5.67
CA GLY A 22 -6.25 -11.50 5.31
C GLY A 22 -5.74 -10.72 4.12
N GLU A 23 -6.49 -9.67 3.79
CA GLU A 23 -6.15 -8.73 2.73
C GLU A 23 -6.03 -7.33 3.29
N TRP A 24 -4.99 -6.62 2.86
CA TRP A 24 -4.78 -5.22 3.17
C TRP A 24 -4.72 -4.41 1.88
N GLY A 25 -5.43 -3.30 1.84
CA GLY A 25 -5.37 -2.34 0.75
C GLY A 25 -5.24 -0.92 1.30
N GLN A 26 -4.44 -0.10 0.64
CA GLN A 26 -4.45 1.35 0.87
C GLN A 26 -4.39 2.11 -0.44
N THR A 27 -5.12 3.21 -0.50
CA THR A 27 -4.97 4.23 -1.53
C THR A 27 -4.31 5.44 -0.90
N VAL A 28 -3.24 5.92 -1.52
CA VAL A 28 -2.49 7.08 -1.05
C VAL A 28 -2.41 8.13 -2.14
N LYS A 29 -2.25 9.38 -1.72
CA LYS A 29 -2.02 10.54 -2.60
C LYS A 29 -0.65 11.14 -2.29
N PHE A 30 0.12 11.48 -3.31
CA PHE A 30 1.38 12.22 -3.10
C PHE A 30 1.13 13.62 -2.54
N VAL A 31 1.86 13.99 -1.48
CA VAL A 31 1.68 15.29 -0.77
C VAL A 31 2.15 16.50 -1.58
N ARG A 32 2.94 16.25 -2.62
CA ARG A 32 3.47 17.26 -3.54
C ARG A 32 3.73 16.62 -4.89
N ARG A 33 4.03 17.45 -5.88
CA ARG A 33 4.44 16.97 -7.20
C ARG A 33 5.87 16.39 -7.13
N PHE A 34 5.97 15.09 -7.34
CA PHE A 34 7.23 14.38 -7.49
C PHE A 34 7.51 14.13 -8.98
N SER A 35 8.76 13.87 -9.32
CA SER A 35 9.12 13.35 -10.64
C SER A 35 8.54 11.94 -10.84
N ALA A 36 8.37 11.52 -12.10
CA ALA A 36 7.90 10.18 -12.41
C ALA A 36 8.81 9.07 -11.84
N GLN A 37 10.11 9.36 -11.67
CA GLN A 37 11.06 8.43 -11.07
C GLN A 37 10.82 8.31 -9.56
N GLU A 38 10.76 9.43 -8.84
CA GLU A 38 10.46 9.44 -7.40
C GLU A 38 9.10 8.79 -7.10
N GLN A 39 8.08 9.01 -7.95
CA GLN A 39 6.78 8.36 -7.80
C GLN A 39 6.90 6.83 -7.86
N LYS A 40 7.66 6.29 -8.82
CA LYS A 40 7.91 4.84 -8.92
C LYS A 40 8.64 4.29 -7.71
N GLU A 41 9.66 5.02 -7.23
CA GLU A 41 10.40 4.66 -6.03
C GLU A 41 9.49 4.58 -4.81
N TRP A 42 8.65 5.59 -4.59
CA TRP A 42 7.69 5.59 -3.48
C TRP A 42 6.65 4.48 -3.60
N ILE A 43 6.13 4.22 -4.80
CA ILE A 43 5.20 3.10 -5.03
C ILE A 43 5.87 1.77 -4.66
N ALA A 44 7.12 1.56 -5.09
CA ALA A 44 7.88 0.37 -4.75
C ALA A 44 8.17 0.28 -3.24
N THR A 45 8.54 1.40 -2.60
CA THR A 45 8.74 1.49 -1.14
C THR A 45 7.49 1.09 -0.38
N LEU A 46 6.31 1.63 -0.75
CA LEU A 46 5.04 1.28 -0.10
C LEU A 46 4.73 -0.21 -0.23
N ALA A 47 4.86 -0.75 -1.44
CA ALA A 47 4.56 -2.16 -1.72
C ALA A 47 5.51 -3.10 -0.98
N ALA A 48 6.81 -2.82 -1.01
CA ALA A 48 7.83 -3.61 -0.32
C ALA A 48 7.70 -3.51 1.21
N ASP A 49 7.43 -2.32 1.75
CA ASP A 49 7.25 -2.12 3.20
C ASP A 49 5.98 -2.81 3.71
N MET A 50 4.87 -2.79 2.96
CA MET A 50 3.68 -3.59 3.30
C MET A 50 3.99 -5.09 3.38
N LEU A 51 4.72 -5.63 2.39
CA LEU A 51 5.15 -7.03 2.41
C LEU A 51 6.07 -7.32 3.61
N LEU A 52 7.06 -6.46 3.85
CA LEU A 52 7.97 -6.59 4.99
C LEU A 52 7.22 -6.60 6.32
N ARG A 53 6.25 -5.69 6.50
CA ARG A 53 5.43 -5.61 7.72
C ARG A 53 4.64 -6.87 7.95
N TYR A 54 4.01 -7.41 6.91
CA TYR A 54 3.33 -8.70 7.01
C TYR A 54 4.29 -9.81 7.45
N LEU A 55 5.42 -9.96 6.76
CA LEU A 55 6.40 -11.02 7.05
C LEU A 55 7.05 -10.90 8.43
N THR A 56 7.05 -9.69 9.02
CA THR A 56 7.66 -9.41 10.33
C THR A 56 6.63 -9.15 11.44
N GLY A 57 5.34 -9.35 11.18
CA GLY A 57 4.27 -9.18 12.17
C GLY A 57 4.10 -7.75 12.68
N ARG A 58 4.47 -6.74 11.89
CA ARG A 58 4.34 -5.32 12.25
C ARG A 58 2.98 -4.76 11.79
N SER A 59 2.55 -3.66 12.42
CA SER A 59 1.35 -2.93 11.97
C SER A 59 1.46 -2.56 10.48
N MET A 60 0.42 -2.87 9.71
CA MET A 60 0.40 -2.70 8.26
C MET A 60 0.39 -1.23 7.84
N PHE A 61 -0.47 -0.43 8.48
CA PHE A 61 -0.72 0.95 8.07
C PHE A 61 0.11 1.92 8.89
N VAL A 62 1.05 2.60 8.25
CA VAL A 62 1.88 3.66 8.85
C VAL A 62 1.87 4.93 8.02
N GLY A 63 2.26 6.04 8.63
CA GLY A 63 2.49 7.29 7.91
C GLY A 63 3.79 7.25 7.13
N TYR A 64 3.78 7.81 5.92
CA TYR A 64 4.95 8.04 5.10
C TYR A 64 5.02 9.53 4.78
N SER A 65 6.20 10.13 4.82
CA SER A 65 6.35 11.59 4.63
C SER A 65 5.98 12.08 3.22
N ALA A 66 6.00 11.20 2.22
CA ALA A 66 5.73 11.56 0.83
C ALA A 66 4.27 11.36 0.40
N VAL A 67 3.47 10.65 1.18
CA VAL A 67 2.09 10.33 0.81
C VAL A 67 1.12 10.46 1.98
N GLU A 68 -0.07 10.92 1.68
CA GLU A 68 -1.21 10.89 2.59
C GLU A 68 -2.11 9.71 2.25
N ARG A 69 -2.54 8.96 3.28
CA ARG A 69 -3.48 7.87 3.08
C ARG A 69 -4.89 8.43 2.91
N VAL A 70 -5.53 8.10 1.80
CA VAL A 70 -6.89 8.54 1.45
C VAL A 70 -7.91 7.51 1.88
N LYS A 71 -7.57 6.22 1.73
CA LYS A 71 -8.44 5.10 2.10
C LYS A 71 -7.60 3.92 2.54
N GLU A 72 -8.13 3.12 3.46
CA GLU A 72 -7.59 1.83 3.83
C GLU A 72 -8.68 0.77 3.93
N MET A 73 -8.26 -0.48 3.84
CA MET A 73 -9.10 -1.66 3.98
C MET A 73 -8.28 -2.78 4.61
N HIS A 74 -8.85 -3.45 5.60
CA HIS A 74 -8.34 -4.71 6.13
C HIS A 74 -9.50 -5.71 6.19
N LEU A 75 -9.37 -6.82 5.48
CA LEU A 75 -10.31 -7.93 5.49
C LEU A 75 -9.61 -9.14 6.12
N PRO A 76 -9.97 -9.54 7.35
CA PRO A 76 -9.40 -10.74 7.96
C PRO A 76 -9.82 -11.99 7.17
N SER A 77 -9.00 -13.04 7.18
CA SER A 77 -9.31 -14.27 6.43
C SER A 77 -10.65 -14.93 6.83
N SER A 78 -11.17 -14.63 8.03
CA SER A 78 -12.47 -15.12 8.50
C SER A 78 -13.69 -14.56 7.74
N VAL A 79 -13.55 -13.46 7.00
CA VAL A 79 -14.64 -12.86 6.21
C VAL A 79 -14.49 -13.07 4.70
N LEU A 80 -13.44 -13.76 4.28
CA LEU A 80 -13.14 -14.07 2.87
C LEU A 80 -13.67 -15.44 2.44
N ASN A 81 -14.32 -16.17 3.36
CA ASN A 81 -14.90 -17.50 3.17
C ASN A 81 -16.38 -17.53 3.55
#